data_AF-U9TKT8-F1
#
_entry.id   AF-U9TKT8-F1
#
_cell.length_a   1.000
_cell.length_b   1.000
_cell.length_c   1.000
_cell.angle_alpha   90.00
_cell.angle_beta   90.00
_cell.angle_gamma   90.00
#
_symmetry.space_group_name_H-M   'P 1'
#
loop_
_entity.id
_entity.type
_entity.pdbx_description
1 polymer ?
#
loop_
_entity_poly.entity_id
_entity_poly.type
_entity_poly.pdbx_seq_one_letter_code
_entity_poly.pdbx_strand_id
1 'polypeptide(L)'
;MLHLALWKDGQLKYNKYKNLYIRINNKKVILKCIYNSQNIIDEFLNEVKSYYLNKYNIKIYGISQNPNTKDYIMVLQEVYCKRCGEILYISYSSEPKNKLCKLCQINDLKENFVNWTSGNEKIDNFIHQEMQLKMGWVSRKIFEWIPYNQFNDIKQISKDEFGTLHLATWKDNVEVSLKHLYNSQNNTDEFLNKVESYSNKCGISQNPDTNDYIIVSVNRFCQNCGNQYTNPEYGWCKLCQINDLKEFFENWTSGNEKIDNYTQEMQLQIDNYNDTVVEWVPYHQFEYIKEIRKDGFGTLHLAIWKDGPLEFDDAIFIKGYIRTNNKRVILKCIYNSQNITNEILSEAKSYSIKYSDNLPSIYGISQNPSTNDYILVLQDGYCEKCAEIYTDIKEKWCKPCQINNLKENFVNWTSENEKIDNFIQEMQLKINGINNIVVEWIPYNQFDNIEEIGTGGFATVYSAKWEDNILHYNASEKKYERYKNLNRTVALKCLYDSQNITNEFLNEV
;
A
#
# COMPACT_ATOMS: atom_id res chain seq x y z
N MET A 1 -29.04 -11.16 -18.77
CA MET A 1 -28.54 -10.94 -20.15
C MET A 1 -27.65 -9.70 -20.18
N LEU A 2 -26.61 -9.65 -21.03
CA LEU A 2 -25.70 -8.50 -21.16
C LEU A 2 -25.99 -7.72 -22.44
N HIS A 3 -26.07 -6.39 -22.36
CA HIS A 3 -26.25 -5.51 -23.51
C HIS A 3 -25.22 -4.39 -23.51
N LEU A 4 -24.69 -4.04 -24.68
CA LEU A 4 -23.89 -2.83 -24.83
C LEU A 4 -24.81 -1.62 -24.95
N ALA A 5 -24.51 -0.57 -24.22
CA ALA A 5 -25.27 0.68 -24.28
C ALA A 5 -24.34 1.89 -24.24
N LEU A 6 -24.80 2.99 -24.83
CA LEU A 6 -24.18 4.29 -24.70
C LEU A 6 -24.88 5.05 -23.56
N TRP A 7 -24.17 5.26 -22.45
CA TRP A 7 -24.67 6.08 -21.36
C TRP A 7 -24.47 7.56 -21.70
N LYS A 8 -25.57 8.22 -22.07
CA LYS A 8 -25.59 9.61 -22.55
C LYS A 8 -24.99 10.59 -21.53
N ASP A 9 -25.45 10.54 -20.28
CA ASP A 9 -24.93 11.40 -19.20
C ASP A 9 -23.59 10.91 -18.65
N GLY A 10 -23.30 9.62 -18.82
CA GLY A 10 -22.01 9.03 -18.47
C GLY A 10 -21.60 9.11 -17.00
N GLN A 11 -20.37 8.65 -16.72
CA GLN A 11 -19.88 8.51 -15.36
C GLN A 11 -19.45 9.86 -14.77
N LEU A 12 -19.81 10.09 -13.51
CA LEU A 12 -19.29 11.18 -12.69
C LEU A 12 -17.84 10.87 -12.24
N LYS A 13 -16.87 11.70 -12.62
CA LYS A 13 -15.46 11.54 -12.27
C LYS A 13 -14.91 12.80 -11.64
N TYR A 14 -14.20 12.64 -10.53
CA TYR A 14 -13.45 13.74 -9.93
C TYR A 14 -12.27 14.13 -10.81
N ASN A 15 -12.25 15.37 -11.29
CA ASN A 15 -11.13 15.91 -12.05
C ASN A 15 -10.19 16.61 -11.07
N LYS A 16 -9.01 16.01 -10.78
CA LYS A 16 -8.01 16.56 -9.84
C LYS A 16 -7.48 17.94 -10.22
N TYR A 17 -7.47 18.28 -11.51
CA TYR A 17 -6.98 19.59 -11.98
C TYR A 17 -8.02 20.69 -11.83
N LYS A 18 -9.31 20.32 -11.90
CA LYS A 18 -10.44 21.25 -11.74
C LYS A 18 -11.07 21.16 -10.35
N ASN A 19 -10.61 20.22 -9.51
CA ASN A 19 -11.19 19.83 -8.24
C ASN A 19 -12.72 19.83 -8.26
N LEU A 20 -13.34 19.21 -9.27
CA LEU A 20 -14.80 19.09 -9.36
C LEU A 20 -15.18 17.80 -10.10
N TYR A 21 -16.39 17.32 -9.81
CA TYR A 21 -16.93 16.13 -10.44
C TYR A 21 -17.51 16.49 -11.81
N ILE A 22 -16.86 16.02 -12.88
CA ILE A 22 -17.35 16.16 -14.25
C ILE A 22 -18.03 14.87 -14.71
N ARG A 23 -19.10 15.00 -15.48
CA ARG A 23 -19.66 13.87 -16.24
C ARG A 23 -18.87 13.67 -17.53
N ILE A 24 -18.48 12.42 -17.79
CA ILE A 24 -17.89 12.02 -19.07
C ILE A 24 -19.01 11.47 -19.94
N ASN A 25 -19.64 12.35 -20.71
CA ASN A 25 -20.79 12.02 -21.56
C ASN A 25 -20.44 10.94 -22.60
N ASN A 26 -21.48 10.25 -23.08
CA ASN A 26 -21.37 9.23 -24.14
C ASN A 26 -20.41 8.09 -23.79
N LYS A 27 -20.44 7.65 -22.53
CA LYS A 27 -19.61 6.53 -22.08
C LYS A 27 -20.27 5.20 -22.49
N LYS A 28 -19.52 4.35 -23.18
CA LYS A 28 -19.96 2.97 -23.43
C LYS A 28 -19.93 2.16 -22.13
N VAL A 29 -20.99 1.41 -21.89
CA VAL A 29 -21.21 0.60 -20.69
C VAL A 29 -21.83 -0.74 -21.05
N ILE A 30 -21.68 -1.71 -20.15
CA ILE A 30 -22.37 -2.99 -20.23
C ILE A 30 -23.55 -2.95 -19.26
N LEU A 31 -24.74 -3.31 -19.76
CA LEU A 31 -25.97 -3.44 -18.99
C LEU A 31 -26.20 -4.92 -18.68
N LYS A 32 -26.14 -5.30 -17.40
CA LYS A 32 -26.48 -6.65 -16.94
C LYS A 32 -27.89 -6.63 -16.36
N CYS A 33 -28.85 -7.19 -17.10
CA CYS A 33 -30.23 -7.35 -16.65
C CYS A 33 -30.42 -8.71 -15.98
N ILE A 34 -31.02 -8.71 -14.78
CA ILE A 34 -31.49 -9.91 -14.08
C ILE A 34 -33.02 -9.95 -14.20
N TYR A 35 -33.55 -10.98 -14.85
CA TYR A 35 -34.98 -11.15 -15.06
C TYR A 35 -35.70 -11.47 -13.75
N ASN A 36 -36.90 -10.92 -13.58
CA ASN A 36 -37.70 -11.00 -12.36
C ASN A 36 -36.97 -10.49 -11.11
N SER A 37 -36.04 -9.56 -11.28
CA SER A 37 -35.21 -9.06 -10.17
C SER A 37 -36.00 -8.36 -9.06
N GLN A 38 -37.26 -7.99 -9.34
CA GLN A 38 -38.19 -7.50 -8.32
C GLN A 38 -38.53 -8.57 -7.27
N ASN A 39 -38.54 -9.85 -7.63
CA ASN A 39 -38.87 -10.97 -6.74
C ASN A 39 -37.64 -11.56 -6.03
N ILE A 40 -36.43 -11.12 -6.39
CA ILE A 40 -35.14 -11.62 -5.85
C ILE A 40 -34.20 -10.46 -5.50
N ILE A 41 -34.74 -9.42 -4.84
CA ILE A 41 -34.02 -8.17 -4.61
C ILE A 41 -32.76 -8.35 -3.75
N ASP A 42 -32.79 -9.23 -2.75
CA ASP A 42 -31.63 -9.50 -1.90
C ASP A 42 -30.49 -10.16 -2.68
N GLU A 43 -30.83 -11.05 -3.61
CA GLU A 43 -29.87 -11.73 -4.47
C GLU A 43 -29.23 -10.74 -5.45
N PHE A 44 -30.04 -9.86 -6.05
CA PHE A 44 -29.57 -8.75 -6.87
C PHE A 44 -28.64 -7.80 -6.09
N LEU A 45 -29.01 -7.41 -4.87
CA LEU A 45 -28.20 -6.52 -4.02
C LEU A 45 -26.90 -7.18 -3.56
N ASN A 46 -26.92 -8.48 -3.25
CA ASN A 46 -25.71 -9.23 -2.94
C ASN A 46 -24.76 -9.29 -4.14
N GLU A 47 -25.32 -9.45 -5.34
CA GLU A 47 -24.54 -9.38 -6.57
C GLU A 47 -23.95 -7.97 -6.78
N VAL A 48 -24.74 -6.89 -6.64
CA VAL A 48 -24.24 -5.51 -6.70
C VAL A 48 -23.11 -5.27 -5.70
N LYS A 49 -23.29 -5.70 -4.44
CA LYS A 49 -22.27 -5.58 -3.38
C LYS A 49 -20.97 -6.27 -3.77
N SER A 50 -21.04 -7.42 -4.43
CA SER A 50 -19.84 -8.13 -4.88
C SER A 50 -19.05 -7.36 -5.97
N TYR A 51 -19.71 -6.63 -6.86
CA TYR A 51 -19.01 -5.71 -7.78
C TYR A 51 -18.47 -4.47 -7.05
N TYR A 52 -19.20 -3.92 -6.09
CA TYR A 52 -18.77 -2.76 -5.30
C TYR A 52 -17.52 -3.04 -4.45
N LEU A 53 -17.47 -4.22 -3.81
CA LEU A 53 -16.29 -4.72 -3.09
C LEU A 53 -15.13 -5.10 -4.02
N ASN A 54 -15.24 -4.77 -5.32
CA ASN A 54 -14.26 -5.03 -6.35
C ASN A 54 -13.88 -6.51 -6.50
N LYS A 55 -14.79 -7.43 -6.11
CA LYS A 55 -14.58 -8.88 -6.18
C LYS A 55 -14.26 -9.34 -7.61
N TYR A 56 -14.78 -8.64 -8.62
CA TYR A 56 -14.59 -8.99 -10.03
C TYR A 56 -13.63 -8.07 -10.81
N ASN A 57 -12.98 -7.08 -10.18
CA ASN A 57 -12.28 -5.96 -10.86
C ASN A 57 -13.07 -5.22 -11.94
N ILE A 58 -14.38 -5.41 -12.04
CA ILE A 58 -15.24 -4.68 -12.96
C ILE A 58 -15.86 -3.57 -12.14
N LYS A 59 -15.62 -2.32 -12.54
CA LYS A 59 -16.26 -1.18 -11.89
C LYS A 59 -17.75 -1.21 -12.21
N ILE A 60 -18.57 -1.30 -11.16
CA ILE A 60 -19.98 -0.95 -11.25
C ILE A 60 -20.09 0.57 -11.20
N TYR A 61 -20.81 1.14 -12.18
CA TYR A 61 -21.05 2.57 -12.26
C TYR A 61 -22.41 2.97 -11.68
N GLY A 62 -23.35 2.03 -11.58
CA GLY A 62 -24.65 2.28 -11.00
C GLY A 62 -25.65 1.16 -11.27
N ILE A 63 -26.90 1.40 -10.87
CA ILE A 63 -28.05 0.56 -11.12
C ILE A 63 -29.07 1.40 -11.90
N SER A 64 -29.76 0.77 -12.84
CA SER A 64 -30.88 1.32 -13.59
C SER A 64 -32.07 0.35 -13.51
N GLN A 65 -33.19 0.70 -14.10
CA GLN A 65 -34.38 -0.14 -14.15
C GLN A 65 -34.94 -0.15 -15.57
N ASN A 66 -35.34 -1.33 -16.06
CA ASN A 66 -36.09 -1.44 -17.29
C ASN A 66 -37.46 -0.78 -17.10
N PRO A 67 -37.83 0.26 -17.88
CA PRO A 67 -39.09 0.96 -17.66
C PRO A 67 -40.32 0.09 -17.93
N ASN A 68 -40.19 -0.94 -18.75
CA ASN A 68 -41.27 -1.84 -19.16
C ASN A 68 -41.39 -3.05 -18.22
N THR A 69 -40.31 -3.82 -18.04
CA THR A 69 -40.35 -5.04 -17.22
C THR A 69 -40.15 -4.76 -15.73
N LYS A 70 -39.71 -3.55 -15.38
CA LYS A 70 -39.34 -3.13 -14.03
C LYS A 70 -38.19 -3.90 -13.40
N ASP A 71 -37.50 -4.74 -14.17
CA ASP A 71 -36.28 -5.41 -13.76
C ASP A 71 -35.14 -4.42 -13.52
N TYR A 72 -34.38 -4.64 -12.45
CA TYR A 72 -33.16 -3.90 -12.18
C TYR A 72 -32.02 -4.33 -13.12
N ILE A 73 -31.22 -3.34 -13.51
CA ILE A 73 -30.13 -3.46 -14.46
C ILE A 73 -28.87 -2.91 -13.80
N MET A 74 -27.79 -3.70 -13.74
CA MET A 74 -26.48 -3.17 -13.34
C MET A 74 -25.79 -2.48 -14.52
N VAL A 75 -25.23 -1.30 -14.28
CA VAL A 75 -24.44 -0.54 -15.25
C VAL A 75 -22.96 -0.74 -14.93
N LEU A 76 -22.26 -1.48 -15.78
CA LEU A 76 -20.89 -1.94 -15.55
C LEU A 76 -19.90 -1.31 -16.54
N GLN A 77 -18.62 -1.29 -16.15
CA GLN A 77 -17.51 -0.90 -17.02
C GLN A 77 -17.48 -1.73 -18.30
N GLU A 78 -17.36 -1.05 -19.44
CA GLU A 78 -17.07 -1.71 -20.71
C GLU A 78 -15.66 -2.29 -20.68
N VAL A 79 -15.56 -3.61 -20.83
CA VAL A 79 -14.29 -4.33 -20.94
C VAL A 79 -14.40 -5.27 -22.14
N TYR A 80 -13.54 -5.08 -23.14
CA TYR A 80 -13.46 -5.92 -24.34
C TYR A 80 -12.05 -6.45 -24.55
N CYS A 81 -11.97 -7.60 -25.22
CA CYS A 81 -10.73 -8.09 -25.78
C CYS A 81 -10.32 -7.22 -26.98
N LYS A 82 -9.10 -6.67 -26.98
CA LYS A 82 -8.57 -5.89 -28.12
C LYS A 82 -8.47 -6.69 -29.42
N ARG A 83 -8.25 -8.01 -29.34
CA ARG A 83 -8.07 -8.87 -30.53
C ARG A 83 -9.39 -9.29 -31.15
N CYS A 84 -10.31 -9.81 -30.35
CA CYS A 84 -11.53 -10.46 -30.83
C CYS A 84 -12.81 -9.67 -30.53
N GLY A 85 -12.73 -8.51 -29.87
CA GLY A 85 -13.90 -7.66 -29.58
C GLY A 85 -14.86 -8.20 -28.52
N GLU A 86 -14.70 -9.46 -28.11
CA GLU A 86 -15.52 -10.12 -27.09
C GLU A 86 -15.49 -9.41 -25.74
N ILE A 87 -16.66 -9.36 -25.08
CA ILE A 87 -16.82 -8.80 -23.73
C ILE A 87 -16.06 -9.66 -22.73
N LEU A 88 -15.16 -9.03 -21.96
CA LEU A 88 -14.37 -9.71 -20.93
C LEU A 88 -15.18 -9.84 -19.64
N TYR A 89 -15.56 -11.06 -19.27
CA TYR A 89 -15.87 -11.39 -17.87
C TYR A 89 -14.55 -11.42 -17.09
N ILE A 90 -14.20 -10.32 -16.42
CA ILE A 90 -13.09 -10.32 -15.48
C ILE A 90 -13.60 -10.98 -14.19
N SER A 91 -13.03 -12.11 -13.80
CA SER A 91 -13.12 -12.63 -12.44
C SER A 91 -11.74 -12.52 -11.80
N TYR A 92 -11.63 -11.59 -10.84
CA TYR A 92 -10.53 -11.37 -9.88
C TYR A 92 -9.18 -10.78 -10.35
N SER A 93 -8.67 -9.92 -9.45
CA SER A 93 -7.39 -9.15 -9.35
C SER A 93 -6.72 -8.52 -10.60
N SER A 94 -6.80 -7.18 -10.71
CA SER A 94 -6.11 -6.24 -11.62
C SER A 94 -6.55 -6.13 -13.11
N GLU A 95 -6.58 -4.90 -13.63
CA GLU A 95 -6.79 -4.60 -15.07
C GLU A 95 -5.69 -5.28 -15.91
N PRO A 96 -6.03 -6.11 -16.92
CA PRO A 96 -5.02 -6.65 -17.81
C PRO A 96 -4.45 -5.51 -18.66
N LYS A 97 -3.17 -5.15 -18.46
CA LYS A 97 -2.45 -4.14 -19.25
C LYS A 97 -2.61 -4.35 -20.77
N ASN A 98 -2.84 -5.60 -21.21
CA ASN A 98 -2.94 -5.97 -22.63
C ASN A 98 -4.38 -6.16 -23.14
N LYS A 99 -5.42 -6.12 -22.28
CA LYS A 99 -6.84 -6.31 -22.67
C LYS A 99 -7.09 -7.49 -23.65
N LEU A 100 -6.49 -8.66 -23.42
CA LEU A 100 -6.77 -9.88 -24.20
C LEU A 100 -7.64 -10.87 -23.39
N CYS A 101 -8.64 -11.52 -24.02
CA CYS A 101 -9.44 -12.57 -23.37
C CYS A 101 -8.69 -13.90 -23.29
N LYS A 102 -9.08 -14.76 -22.34
CA LYS A 102 -8.51 -16.11 -22.16
C LYS A 102 -8.45 -16.90 -23.47
N LEU A 103 -9.52 -16.88 -24.28
CA LEU A 103 -9.55 -17.60 -25.55
C LEU A 103 -8.53 -17.03 -26.56
N CYS A 104 -8.44 -15.72 -26.67
CA CYS A 104 -7.52 -15.05 -27.58
C CYS A 104 -6.05 -15.18 -27.11
N GLN A 105 -5.79 -15.23 -25.79
CA GLN A 105 -4.47 -15.60 -25.23
C GLN A 105 -4.11 -17.06 -25.50
N ILE A 106 -5.06 -18.00 -25.32
CA ILE A 106 -4.85 -19.42 -25.62
C ILE A 106 -4.59 -19.63 -27.11
N ASN A 107 -5.29 -18.91 -27.98
CA ASN A 107 -5.07 -18.99 -29.42
C ASN A 107 -3.71 -18.40 -29.82
N ASP A 108 -3.27 -17.31 -29.18
CA ASP A 108 -1.91 -16.77 -29.33
C ASP A 108 -0.83 -17.78 -28.92
N LEU A 109 -1.03 -18.46 -27.79
CA LEU A 109 -0.14 -19.54 -27.36
C LEU A 109 -0.15 -20.68 -28.38
N LYS A 110 -1.33 -21.07 -28.89
CA LYS A 110 -1.51 -22.12 -29.89
C LYS A 110 -0.79 -21.86 -31.21
N GLU A 111 -0.85 -20.63 -31.69
CA GLU A 111 -0.16 -20.22 -32.92
C GLU A 111 1.37 -20.24 -32.76
N ASN A 112 1.90 -20.13 -31.54
CA ASN A 112 3.34 -20.12 -31.24
C ASN A 112 3.91 -21.46 -30.74
N PHE A 113 3.10 -22.50 -30.54
CA PHE A 113 3.56 -23.80 -30.01
C PHE A 113 4.62 -24.50 -30.86
N VAL A 114 4.67 -24.20 -32.16
CA VAL A 114 5.67 -24.77 -33.08
C VAL A 114 7.11 -24.40 -32.66
N ASN A 115 7.29 -23.34 -31.87
CA ASN A 115 8.61 -22.83 -31.47
C ASN A 115 9.08 -23.27 -30.07
N TRP A 116 8.30 -24.05 -29.31
CA TRP A 116 8.55 -24.36 -27.89
C TRP A 116 8.60 -25.86 -27.55
N THR A 117 8.99 -26.71 -28.51
CA THR A 117 9.16 -28.15 -28.25
C THR A 117 10.52 -28.46 -27.65
N SER A 118 10.52 -29.34 -26.65
CA SER A 118 11.70 -29.96 -26.06
C SER A 118 12.21 -31.17 -26.85
N GLY A 119 11.42 -31.67 -27.81
CA GLY A 119 11.61 -32.98 -28.42
C GLY A 119 11.19 -34.16 -27.52
N ASN A 120 10.69 -33.89 -26.30
CA ASN A 120 10.13 -34.89 -25.40
C ASN A 120 8.63 -34.65 -25.22
N GLU A 121 7.81 -35.58 -25.72
CA GLU A 121 6.34 -35.49 -25.70
C GLU A 121 5.78 -35.28 -24.28
N LYS A 122 6.38 -35.90 -23.26
CA LYS A 122 5.92 -35.79 -21.88
C LYS A 122 6.16 -34.41 -21.29
N ILE A 123 7.34 -33.82 -21.54
CA ILE A 123 7.67 -32.45 -21.12
C ILE A 123 6.79 -31.44 -21.86
N ASP A 124 6.62 -31.61 -23.17
CA ASP A 124 5.80 -30.72 -24.00
C ASP A 124 4.34 -30.76 -23.53
N ASN A 125 3.80 -31.95 -23.27
CA ASN A 125 2.45 -32.10 -22.71
C ASN A 125 2.32 -31.46 -21.33
N PHE A 126 3.31 -31.58 -20.45
CA PHE A 126 3.31 -30.92 -19.15
C PHE A 126 3.31 -29.39 -19.29
N ILE A 127 4.19 -28.83 -20.13
CA ILE A 127 4.26 -27.38 -20.38
C ILE A 127 2.90 -26.87 -20.88
N HIS A 128 2.27 -27.58 -21.83
CA HIS A 128 1.02 -27.14 -22.41
C HIS A 128 -0.19 -27.36 -21.49
N GLN A 129 -0.41 -28.58 -21.02
CA GLN A 129 -1.63 -28.97 -20.32
C GLN A 129 -1.64 -28.55 -18.85
N GLU A 130 -0.50 -28.69 -18.18
CA GLU A 130 -0.38 -28.45 -16.75
C GLU A 130 0.04 -27.01 -16.46
N MET A 131 0.98 -26.47 -17.24
CA MET A 131 1.56 -25.16 -16.94
C MET A 131 0.86 -24.02 -17.67
N GLN A 132 0.62 -24.09 -18.98
CA GLN A 132 0.09 -22.98 -19.79
C GLN A 132 -1.43 -22.89 -19.78
N LEU A 133 -2.15 -24.00 -19.97
CA LEU A 133 -3.63 -24.00 -20.02
C LEU A 133 -4.28 -23.77 -18.64
N LYS A 134 -3.56 -24.07 -17.55
CA LYS A 134 -4.01 -23.82 -16.17
C LYS A 134 -3.61 -22.45 -15.63
N MET A 135 -2.90 -21.60 -16.40
CA MET A 135 -2.51 -20.25 -15.96
C MET A 135 -3.73 -19.38 -15.65
N GLY A 136 -3.71 -18.70 -14.49
CA GLY A 136 -4.66 -17.64 -14.14
C GLY A 136 -4.43 -16.35 -14.94
N TRP A 137 -5.42 -15.44 -14.94
CA TRP A 137 -5.53 -14.22 -15.78
C TRP A 137 -4.38 -13.20 -15.71
N VAL A 138 -3.34 -13.41 -14.89
CA VAL A 138 -2.40 -12.34 -14.47
C VAL A 138 -0.92 -12.75 -14.48
N SER A 139 -0.54 -13.95 -14.94
CA SER A 139 0.90 -14.25 -15.00
C SER A 139 1.58 -13.39 -16.07
N ARG A 140 2.54 -12.56 -15.64
CA ARG A 140 3.34 -11.69 -16.53
C ARG A 140 4.31 -12.49 -17.42
N LYS A 141 4.59 -13.76 -17.10
CA LYS A 141 5.51 -14.62 -17.83
C LYS A 141 4.82 -15.94 -18.18
N ILE A 142 4.94 -16.34 -19.44
CA ILE A 142 4.48 -17.63 -19.95
C ILE A 142 5.53 -18.67 -19.54
N PHE A 143 5.08 -19.81 -19.02
CA PHE A 143 5.96 -20.94 -18.77
C PHE A 143 6.30 -21.60 -20.11
N GLU A 144 7.57 -21.63 -20.51
CA GLU A 144 7.98 -22.14 -21.82
C GLU A 144 9.19 -23.09 -21.75
N TRP A 145 9.40 -23.87 -22.82
CA TRP A 145 10.68 -24.53 -23.03
C TRP A 145 11.71 -23.49 -23.46
N ILE A 146 12.87 -23.48 -22.81
CA ILE A 146 13.93 -22.52 -23.05
C ILE A 146 15.18 -23.28 -23.53
N PRO A 147 15.55 -23.15 -24.81
CA PRO A 147 16.81 -23.70 -25.32
C PRO A 147 18.01 -23.21 -24.51
N TYR A 148 18.89 -24.13 -24.10
CA TYR A 148 20.00 -23.83 -23.20
C TYR A 148 20.96 -22.77 -23.74
N ASN A 149 21.12 -22.71 -25.06
CA ASN A 149 21.95 -21.72 -25.75
C ASN A 149 21.39 -20.28 -25.69
N GLN A 150 20.21 -20.04 -25.10
CA GLN A 150 19.68 -18.70 -24.86
C GLN A 150 20.16 -18.08 -23.54
N PHE A 151 20.87 -18.84 -22.70
CA PHE A 151 21.42 -18.34 -21.45
C PHE A 151 22.82 -17.77 -21.65
N ASN A 152 23.06 -16.58 -21.11
CA ASN A 152 24.38 -15.97 -21.05
C ASN A 152 24.87 -15.87 -19.59
N ASP A 153 26.16 -15.57 -19.40
CA ASP A 153 26.77 -15.31 -18.08
C ASP A 153 26.54 -16.41 -17.03
N ILE A 154 26.53 -17.67 -17.47
CA ILE A 154 26.22 -18.81 -16.60
C ILE A 154 27.30 -18.96 -15.51
N LYS A 155 26.91 -18.77 -14.25
CA LYS A 155 27.79 -18.86 -13.07
C LYS A 155 27.22 -19.84 -12.06
N GLN A 156 28.01 -20.85 -11.69
CA GLN A 156 27.62 -21.80 -10.62
C GLN A 156 27.64 -21.11 -9.25
N ILE A 157 26.58 -21.31 -8.48
CA ILE A 157 26.40 -20.75 -7.13
C ILE A 157 26.51 -21.81 -6.05
N SER A 158 25.97 -23.01 -6.31
CA SER A 158 26.05 -24.12 -5.37
C SER A 158 25.99 -25.47 -6.07
N LYS A 159 26.50 -26.49 -5.39
CA LYS A 159 26.44 -27.89 -5.78
C LYS A 159 26.16 -28.72 -4.54
N ASP A 160 25.21 -29.62 -4.66
CA ASP A 160 24.84 -30.61 -3.66
C ASP A 160 24.83 -32.00 -4.31
N GLU A 161 24.48 -33.04 -3.54
CA GLU A 161 24.40 -34.41 -4.05
C GLU A 161 23.23 -34.63 -5.03
N PHE A 162 22.25 -33.72 -5.08
CA PHE A 162 21.04 -33.81 -5.89
C PHE A 162 21.11 -32.96 -7.17
N GLY A 163 22.07 -32.04 -7.28
CA GLY A 163 22.20 -31.18 -8.43
C GLY A 163 23.09 -29.95 -8.25
N THR A 164 22.94 -29.01 -9.17
CA THR A 164 23.69 -27.74 -9.20
C THR A 164 22.74 -26.57 -9.39
N LEU A 165 23.09 -25.42 -8.82
CA LEU A 165 22.38 -24.16 -9.02
C LEU A 165 23.30 -23.18 -9.73
N HIS A 166 22.83 -22.59 -10.82
CA HIS A 166 23.53 -21.56 -11.56
C HIS A 166 22.70 -20.28 -11.64
N LEU A 167 23.34 -19.13 -11.77
CA LEU A 167 22.75 -17.89 -12.24
C LEU A 167 23.08 -17.71 -13.71
N ALA A 168 22.15 -17.12 -14.45
CA ALA A 168 22.35 -16.76 -15.85
C ALA A 168 21.51 -15.53 -16.18
N THR A 169 21.81 -14.91 -17.31
CA THR A 169 20.97 -13.88 -17.93
C THR A 169 20.21 -14.50 -19.10
N TRP A 170 18.95 -14.13 -19.24
CA TRP A 170 18.03 -14.60 -20.28
C TRP A 170 17.24 -13.41 -20.82
N LYS A 171 16.83 -13.41 -22.11
CA LYS A 171 16.01 -12.41 -22.83
C LYS A 171 15.85 -11.03 -22.14
N ASP A 172 16.33 -9.96 -22.77
CA ASP A 172 16.27 -8.58 -22.23
C ASP A 172 17.03 -8.40 -20.90
N ASN A 173 18.15 -9.12 -20.72
CA ASN A 173 19.00 -9.11 -19.51
C ASN A 173 18.24 -9.45 -18.22
N VAL A 174 17.21 -10.29 -18.32
CA VAL A 174 16.49 -10.81 -17.15
C VAL A 174 17.35 -11.85 -16.45
N GLU A 175 17.64 -11.62 -15.17
CA GLU A 175 18.34 -12.59 -14.33
C GLU A 175 17.45 -13.80 -14.03
N VAL A 176 18.00 -15.00 -14.25
CA VAL A 176 17.35 -16.28 -13.97
C VAL A 176 18.26 -17.19 -13.15
N SER A 177 17.65 -18.09 -12.40
CA SER A 177 18.32 -19.21 -11.74
C SER A 177 18.00 -20.52 -12.46
N LEU A 178 19.04 -21.31 -12.69
CA LEU A 178 19.04 -22.62 -13.34
C LEU A 178 19.31 -23.71 -12.30
N LYS A 179 18.26 -24.40 -11.82
CA LYS A 179 18.42 -25.56 -10.94
C LYS A 179 18.49 -26.82 -11.80
N HIS A 180 19.70 -27.31 -11.99
CA HIS A 180 20.01 -28.55 -12.70
C HIS A 180 19.89 -29.72 -11.72
N LEU A 181 19.04 -30.69 -12.04
CA LEU A 181 18.78 -31.87 -11.20
C LEU A 181 19.34 -33.12 -11.87
N TYR A 182 20.23 -33.82 -11.17
CA TYR A 182 20.89 -35.01 -11.70
C TYR A 182 19.91 -36.16 -11.94
N ASN A 183 20.15 -36.94 -13.00
CA ASN A 183 19.33 -38.09 -13.41
C ASN A 183 17.85 -37.74 -13.68
N SER A 184 17.53 -36.49 -13.97
CA SER A 184 16.14 -36.04 -14.16
C SER A 184 15.51 -36.59 -15.43
N GLN A 185 16.32 -36.99 -16.41
CA GLN A 185 15.85 -37.71 -17.60
C GLN A 185 15.30 -39.11 -17.24
N ASN A 186 15.93 -39.80 -16.28
CA ASN A 186 15.54 -41.15 -15.86
C ASN A 186 14.31 -41.17 -14.94
N ASN A 187 14.01 -40.05 -14.28
CA ASN A 187 12.82 -39.89 -13.44
C ASN A 187 12.08 -38.58 -13.75
N THR A 188 11.48 -38.53 -14.95
CA THR A 188 10.78 -37.32 -15.42
C THR A 188 9.57 -36.97 -14.54
N ASP A 189 8.86 -37.93 -13.96
CA ASP A 189 7.70 -37.63 -13.11
C ASP A 189 8.11 -36.92 -11.81
N GLU A 190 9.17 -37.40 -11.16
CA GLU A 190 9.71 -36.74 -9.96
C GLU A 190 10.20 -35.32 -10.28
N PHE A 191 10.85 -35.14 -11.44
CA PHE A 191 11.26 -33.83 -11.91
C PHE A 191 10.06 -32.90 -12.09
N LEU A 192 8.99 -33.34 -12.77
CA LEU A 192 7.80 -32.52 -13.00
C LEU A 192 7.07 -32.15 -11.70
N ASN A 193 6.98 -33.06 -10.73
CA ASN A 193 6.46 -32.77 -9.39
C ASN A 193 7.29 -31.68 -8.66
N LYS A 194 8.63 -31.72 -8.82
CA LYS A 194 9.52 -30.67 -8.31
C LYS A 194 9.28 -29.34 -9.04
N VAL A 195 9.02 -29.36 -10.35
CA VAL A 195 8.64 -28.15 -11.11
C VAL A 195 7.33 -27.57 -10.57
N GLU A 196 6.29 -28.37 -10.35
CA GLU A 196 5.00 -27.87 -9.84
C GLU A 196 5.13 -27.15 -8.49
N SER A 197 5.93 -27.69 -7.58
CA SER A 197 6.21 -27.07 -6.28
C SER A 197 7.17 -25.87 -6.34
N TYR A 198 7.90 -25.68 -7.45
CA TYR A 198 8.87 -24.60 -7.60
C TYR A 198 8.19 -23.23 -7.82
N SER A 199 8.45 -22.28 -6.92
CA SER A 199 7.93 -20.91 -7.03
C SER A 199 8.66 -20.08 -8.11
N ASN A 200 7.98 -19.10 -8.72
CA ASN A 200 8.54 -18.18 -9.74
C ASN A 200 9.23 -18.85 -10.94
N LYS A 201 8.87 -20.10 -11.22
CA LYS A 201 9.31 -20.84 -12.40
C LYS A 201 8.82 -20.15 -13.67
N CYS A 202 9.69 -20.09 -14.68
CA CYS A 202 9.38 -19.50 -15.98
C CYS A 202 9.64 -20.46 -17.14
N GLY A 203 10.30 -21.59 -16.91
CA GLY A 203 10.44 -22.60 -17.93
C GLY A 203 11.21 -23.83 -17.51
N ILE A 204 11.38 -24.72 -18.48
CA ILE A 204 12.25 -25.90 -18.40
C ILE A 204 13.31 -25.73 -19.50
N SER A 205 14.54 -26.12 -19.18
CA SER A 205 15.62 -26.28 -20.15
C SER A 205 16.24 -27.67 -20.01
N GLN A 206 17.26 -27.96 -20.80
CA GLN A 206 17.99 -29.21 -20.76
C GLN A 206 19.48 -28.94 -20.88
N ASN A 207 20.26 -29.59 -20.02
CA ASN A 207 21.70 -29.57 -20.08
C ASN A 207 22.16 -30.29 -21.37
N PRO A 208 22.92 -29.62 -22.26
CA PRO A 208 23.35 -30.21 -23.52
C PRO A 208 24.33 -31.37 -23.35
N ASP A 209 25.05 -31.44 -22.23
CA ASP A 209 26.09 -32.45 -21.99
C ASP A 209 25.51 -33.71 -21.33
N THR A 210 24.57 -33.53 -20.39
CA THR A 210 24.03 -34.64 -19.58
C THR A 210 22.62 -35.07 -20.00
N ASN A 211 21.93 -34.28 -20.82
CA ASN A 211 20.49 -34.41 -21.12
C ASN A 211 19.56 -34.27 -19.91
N ASP A 212 20.08 -33.94 -18.73
CA ASP A 212 19.28 -33.66 -17.56
C ASP A 212 18.46 -32.38 -17.74
N TYR A 213 17.24 -32.39 -17.23
CA TYR A 213 16.37 -31.22 -17.21
C TYR A 213 16.79 -30.20 -16.15
N ILE A 214 16.55 -28.94 -16.48
CA ILE A 214 16.88 -27.77 -15.69
C ILE A 214 15.59 -26.98 -15.43
N ILE A 215 15.33 -26.67 -14.17
CA ILE A 215 14.24 -25.76 -13.79
C ILE A 215 14.75 -24.34 -13.93
N VAL A 216 14.05 -23.53 -14.75
CA VAL A 216 14.37 -22.12 -14.97
C VAL A 216 13.39 -21.27 -14.17
N SER A 217 13.91 -20.37 -13.36
CA SER A 217 13.13 -19.49 -12.48
C SER A 217 13.65 -18.07 -12.51
N VAL A 218 12.79 -17.08 -12.27
CA VAL A 218 13.25 -15.69 -12.09
C VAL A 218 14.19 -15.65 -10.89
N ASN A 219 15.36 -15.01 -11.05
CA ASN A 219 16.41 -15.04 -10.04
C ASN A 219 15.88 -14.66 -8.66
N ARG A 220 16.02 -15.58 -7.70
CA ARG A 220 15.73 -15.34 -6.27
C ARG A 220 16.98 -15.48 -5.41
N PHE A 221 18.16 -15.59 -6.00
CA PHE A 221 19.40 -15.81 -5.27
C PHE A 221 20.29 -14.58 -5.32
N CYS A 222 20.87 -14.28 -4.17
CA CYS A 222 21.83 -13.21 -4.01
C CYS A 222 23.10 -13.50 -4.81
N GLN A 223 23.52 -12.54 -5.61
CA GLN A 223 24.74 -12.67 -6.42
C GLN A 223 26.01 -12.69 -5.56
N ASN A 224 25.97 -12.07 -4.37
CA ASN A 224 27.11 -11.93 -3.49
C ASN A 224 27.35 -13.21 -2.66
N CYS A 225 26.30 -13.77 -2.05
CA CYS A 225 26.44 -14.92 -1.15
C CYS A 225 25.80 -16.23 -1.67
N GLY A 226 25.05 -16.18 -2.77
CA GLY A 226 24.38 -17.36 -3.33
C GLY A 226 23.14 -17.85 -2.58
N ASN A 227 22.82 -17.27 -1.41
CA ASN A 227 21.61 -17.58 -0.67
C ASN A 227 20.37 -16.97 -1.30
N GLN A 228 19.21 -17.54 -1.01
CA GLN A 228 17.95 -16.96 -1.44
C GLN A 228 17.75 -15.55 -0.83
N TYR A 229 17.31 -14.59 -1.64
CA TYR A 229 16.90 -13.27 -1.17
C TYR A 229 15.77 -13.40 -0.15
N THR A 230 15.90 -12.69 0.96
CA THR A 230 14.83 -12.58 1.96
C THR A 230 13.67 -11.77 1.39
N ASN A 231 13.95 -10.77 0.55
CA ASN A 231 12.95 -10.06 -0.22
C ASN A 231 13.30 -10.07 -1.73
N PRO A 232 12.84 -11.09 -2.49
CA PRO A 232 13.20 -11.24 -3.90
C PRO A 232 12.66 -10.16 -4.83
N GLU A 233 11.58 -9.44 -4.45
CA GLU A 233 11.01 -8.38 -5.28
C GLU A 233 11.98 -7.19 -5.43
N TYR A 234 12.72 -6.90 -4.36
CA TYR A 234 13.70 -5.80 -4.29
C TYR A 234 15.14 -6.30 -4.40
N GLY A 235 15.35 -7.61 -4.61
CA GLY A 235 16.68 -8.21 -4.67
C GLY A 235 17.51 -7.99 -3.40
N TRP A 236 16.86 -7.94 -2.24
CA TRP A 236 17.49 -7.65 -0.95
C TRP A 236 17.85 -8.94 -0.21
N CYS A 237 19.11 -9.00 0.25
CA CYS A 237 19.66 -10.14 0.99
C CYS A 237 20.03 -9.72 2.41
N LYS A 238 19.23 -10.17 3.39
CA LYS A 238 19.47 -9.91 4.82
C LYS A 238 20.89 -10.29 5.26
N LEU A 239 21.37 -11.46 4.84
CA LEU A 239 22.68 -11.94 5.26
C LEU A 239 23.80 -11.04 4.75
N CYS A 240 23.75 -10.66 3.46
CA CYS A 240 24.72 -9.73 2.90
C CYS A 240 24.67 -8.38 3.62
N GLN A 241 23.49 -7.81 3.84
CA GLN A 241 23.37 -6.53 4.52
C GLN A 241 23.90 -6.56 5.95
N ILE A 242 23.62 -7.62 6.72
CA ILE A 242 24.17 -7.78 8.07
C ILE A 242 25.70 -7.88 8.02
N ASN A 243 26.24 -8.58 7.03
CA ASN A 243 27.70 -8.69 6.87
C ASN A 243 28.31 -7.34 6.47
N ASP A 244 27.70 -6.61 5.55
CA ASP A 244 28.14 -5.27 5.15
C ASP A 244 28.13 -4.32 6.35
N LEU A 245 27.07 -4.35 7.19
CA LEU A 245 26.99 -3.54 8.41
C LEU A 245 28.11 -3.86 9.41
N LYS A 246 28.47 -5.13 9.57
CA LYS A 246 29.55 -5.57 10.48
C LYS A 246 30.90 -4.96 10.11
N GLU A 247 31.14 -4.67 8.84
CA GLU A 247 32.38 -4.01 8.39
C GLU A 247 32.48 -2.56 8.90
N PHE A 248 31.35 -1.93 9.26
CA PHE A 248 31.31 -0.55 9.76
C PHE A 248 31.20 -0.43 11.28
N PHE A 249 31.15 -1.55 12.04
CA PHE A 249 30.99 -1.51 13.50
C PHE A 249 32.08 -0.70 14.20
N GLU A 250 33.31 -0.73 13.68
CA GLU A 250 34.44 0.04 14.24
C GLU A 250 34.28 1.56 14.05
N ASN A 251 33.50 2.00 13.06
CA ASN A 251 33.30 3.42 12.76
C ASN A 251 32.18 4.06 13.60
N TRP A 252 31.28 3.27 14.19
CA TRP A 252 30.14 3.73 15.00
C TRP A 252 30.38 3.58 16.50
N THR A 253 31.59 3.90 16.97
CA THR A 253 31.89 3.88 18.41
C THR A 253 31.60 5.22 19.08
N SER A 254 30.91 5.14 20.21
CA SER A 254 30.66 6.23 21.14
C SER A 254 31.78 6.40 22.18
N GLY A 255 32.70 5.44 22.26
CA GLY A 255 33.63 5.30 23.39
C GLY A 255 32.97 4.73 24.67
N ASN A 256 31.68 4.40 24.64
CA ASN A 256 30.96 3.72 25.71
C ASN A 256 30.50 2.33 25.25
N GLU A 257 31.08 1.29 25.85
CA GLU A 257 30.81 -0.12 25.49
C GLU A 257 29.32 -0.48 25.50
N LYS A 258 28.53 0.06 26.44
CA LYS A 258 27.10 -0.26 26.53
C LYS A 258 26.30 0.33 25.36
N ILE A 259 26.62 1.55 24.94
CA ILE A 259 25.98 2.21 23.80
C ILE A 259 26.38 1.53 22.50
N ASP A 260 27.65 1.16 22.38
CA ASP A 260 28.18 0.47 21.20
C ASP A 260 27.53 -0.92 21.05
N ASN A 261 27.44 -1.69 22.15
CA ASN A 261 26.75 -2.98 22.18
C ASN A 261 25.26 -2.85 21.83
N TYR A 262 24.57 -1.85 22.38
CA TYR A 262 23.17 -1.58 22.01
C TYR A 262 23.02 -1.28 20.52
N THR A 263 23.88 -0.43 19.96
CA THR A 263 23.83 -0.05 18.54
C THR A 263 23.99 -1.29 17.65
N GLN A 264 24.96 -2.16 17.96
CA GLN A 264 25.16 -3.43 17.27
C GLN A 264 23.97 -4.40 17.44
N GLU A 265 23.41 -4.52 18.65
CA GLU A 265 22.21 -5.34 18.91
C GLU A 265 21.03 -4.91 18.01
N MET A 266 20.81 -3.60 17.85
CA MET A 266 19.72 -3.09 17.01
C MET A 266 19.97 -3.33 15.53
N GLN A 267 21.21 -3.16 15.05
CA GLN A 267 21.59 -3.41 13.66
C GLN A 267 21.41 -4.88 13.25
N LEU A 268 21.60 -5.82 14.18
CA LEU A 268 21.38 -7.25 13.93
C LEU A 268 19.89 -7.66 13.87
N GLN A 269 18.97 -6.80 14.33
CA GLN A 269 17.52 -7.05 14.32
C GLN A 269 16.83 -6.69 12.99
N ILE A 270 17.57 -6.13 12.03
CA ILE A 270 17.06 -5.81 10.70
C ILE A 270 16.53 -7.08 10.02
N ASP A 271 15.30 -7.02 9.52
CA ASP A 271 14.65 -8.12 8.78
C ASP A 271 13.97 -7.68 7.48
N ASN A 272 13.97 -6.38 7.19
CA ASN A 272 13.48 -5.83 5.94
C ASN A 272 14.45 -4.79 5.36
N TYR A 273 14.37 -4.56 4.04
CA TYR A 273 15.23 -3.60 3.34
C TYR A 273 14.97 -2.16 3.79
N ASN A 274 13.76 -1.86 4.25
CA ASN A 274 13.35 -0.52 4.70
C ASN A 274 13.44 -0.32 6.21
N ASP A 275 13.99 -1.29 6.95
CA ASP A 275 14.24 -1.10 8.39
C ASP A 275 15.31 -0.04 8.62
N THR A 276 15.17 0.67 9.74
CA THR A 276 16.10 1.71 10.14
C THR A 276 17.38 1.11 10.70
N VAL A 277 18.53 1.56 10.18
CA VAL A 277 19.85 1.26 10.75
C VAL A 277 20.11 2.25 11.88
N VAL A 278 20.21 1.75 13.12
CA VAL A 278 20.56 2.58 14.29
C VAL A 278 22.06 2.88 14.26
N GLU A 279 22.44 4.15 14.41
CA GLU A 279 23.84 4.60 14.31
C GLU A 279 24.29 5.37 15.56
N TRP A 280 25.60 5.39 15.82
CA TRP A 280 26.18 6.47 16.62
C TRP A 280 26.39 7.70 15.73
N VAL A 281 25.83 8.84 16.12
CA VAL A 281 25.85 10.07 15.33
C VAL A 281 26.68 11.15 16.04
N PRO A 282 27.81 11.61 15.48
CA PRO A 282 28.58 12.70 16.05
C PRO A 282 27.76 14.00 16.16
N TYR A 283 27.81 14.69 17.31
CA TYR A 283 26.95 15.86 17.56
C TYR A 283 27.09 17.00 16.54
N HIS A 284 28.28 17.20 15.97
CA HIS A 284 28.54 18.25 14.96
C HIS A 284 27.77 18.06 13.64
N GLN A 285 27.12 16.91 13.47
CA GLN A 285 26.24 16.59 12.34
C GLN A 285 24.89 17.31 12.39
N PHE A 286 24.51 17.86 13.55
CA PHE A 286 23.24 18.54 13.73
C PHE A 286 23.37 20.05 13.56
N GLU A 287 22.44 20.62 12.79
CA GLU A 287 22.33 22.06 12.54
C GLU A 287 20.90 22.54 12.77
N TYR A 288 20.72 23.86 12.88
CA TYR A 288 19.42 24.52 13.07
C TYR A 288 18.60 23.95 14.24
N ILE A 289 19.28 23.69 15.37
CA ILE A 289 18.67 23.09 16.56
C ILE A 289 17.68 24.09 17.19
N LYS A 290 16.40 23.73 17.22
CA LYS A 290 15.29 24.51 17.79
C LYS A 290 14.64 23.74 18.93
N GLU A 291 14.58 24.32 20.12
CA GLU A 291 13.86 23.73 21.27
C GLU A 291 12.35 23.69 21.01
N ILE A 292 11.73 22.52 21.23
CA ILE A 292 10.28 22.29 21.17
C ILE A 292 9.71 22.26 22.59
N ARG A 293 10.40 21.56 23.50
CA ARG A 293 10.00 21.38 24.89
C ARG A 293 11.21 21.22 25.77
N LYS A 294 11.10 21.73 26.99
CA LYS A 294 12.02 21.51 28.10
C LYS A 294 11.23 21.20 29.35
N ASP A 295 11.66 20.18 30.10
CA ASP A 295 11.13 19.85 31.41
C ASP A 295 12.25 19.42 32.37
N GLY A 296 11.88 18.86 33.52
CA GLY A 296 12.83 18.43 34.54
C GLY A 296 13.67 17.20 34.17
N PHE A 297 13.27 16.45 33.13
CA PHE A 297 13.93 15.20 32.73
C PHE A 297 14.79 15.37 31.48
N GLY A 298 14.49 16.36 30.65
CA GLY A 298 15.27 16.62 29.45
C GLY A 298 14.71 17.73 28.56
N THR A 299 15.16 17.69 27.31
CA THR A 299 14.74 18.62 26.25
C THR A 299 14.48 17.88 24.97
N LEU A 300 13.48 18.35 24.23
CA LEU A 300 13.18 17.91 22.88
C LEU A 300 13.51 19.03 21.91
N HIS A 301 14.38 18.76 20.94
CA HIS A 301 14.74 19.73 19.89
C HIS A 301 14.40 19.19 18.51
N LEU A 302 14.03 20.07 17.60
CA LEU A 302 14.03 19.83 16.17
C LEU A 302 15.38 20.22 15.59
N ALA A 303 15.97 19.39 14.73
CA ALA A 303 17.24 19.69 14.09
C ALA A 303 17.29 19.16 12.65
N ILE A 304 18.30 19.61 11.91
CA ILE A 304 18.68 19.03 10.61
C ILE A 304 19.93 18.17 10.83
N TRP A 305 19.87 16.90 10.45
CA TRP A 305 21.03 16.02 10.36
C TRP A 305 21.63 16.11 8.96
N LYS A 306 22.85 16.66 8.86
CA LYS A 306 23.56 16.90 7.59
C LYS A 306 23.73 15.65 6.73
N ASP A 307 24.36 14.62 7.29
CA ASP A 307 24.59 13.37 6.56
C ASP A 307 23.29 12.57 6.44
N GLY A 308 22.40 12.66 7.44
CA GLY A 308 21.15 11.91 7.45
C GLY A 308 21.33 10.41 7.67
N PRO A 309 20.22 9.66 7.82
CA PRO A 309 20.25 8.24 8.11
C PRO A 309 20.74 7.43 6.91
N LEU A 310 21.32 6.28 7.22
CA LEU A 310 21.61 5.24 6.24
C LEU A 310 20.31 4.54 5.79
N GLU A 311 20.02 4.56 4.50
CA GLU A 311 18.82 3.97 3.89
C GLU A 311 19.23 3.01 2.76
N PHE A 312 18.55 1.87 2.62
CA PHE A 312 18.81 0.94 1.51
C PHE A 312 18.20 1.49 0.21
N ASP A 313 19.00 1.60 -0.84
CA ASP A 313 18.51 1.99 -2.17
C ASP A 313 17.91 0.77 -2.88
N ASP A 314 16.60 0.84 -3.13
CA ASP A 314 15.86 -0.18 -3.88
C ASP A 314 15.82 0.10 -5.38
N ALA A 315 16.46 1.19 -5.84
CA ALA A 315 16.60 1.48 -7.26
C ALA A 315 17.41 0.38 -7.95
N ILE A 316 16.82 -0.15 -9.03
CA ILE A 316 17.23 -1.36 -9.79
C ILE A 316 18.73 -1.39 -10.19
N PHE A 317 19.45 -0.26 -10.17
CA PHE A 317 20.80 -0.12 -10.69
C PHE A 317 21.90 0.02 -9.64
N ILE A 318 21.60 0.33 -8.37
CA ILE A 318 22.59 0.49 -7.30
C ILE A 318 22.08 -0.23 -6.05
N LYS A 319 22.49 -1.49 -5.85
CA LYS A 319 22.20 -2.21 -4.60
C LYS A 319 23.20 -1.76 -3.55
N GLY A 320 22.74 -1.05 -2.52
CA GLY A 320 23.60 -0.62 -1.43
C GLY A 320 22.94 0.40 -0.51
N TYR A 321 23.72 0.88 0.46
CA TYR A 321 23.29 1.96 1.34
C TYR A 321 23.60 3.33 0.74
N ILE A 322 22.60 4.20 0.81
CA ILE A 322 22.71 5.62 0.50
C ILE A 322 22.38 6.43 1.75
N ARG A 323 22.78 7.71 1.75
CA ARG A 323 22.41 8.65 2.80
C ARG A 323 21.45 9.70 2.26
N THR A 324 20.38 9.96 3.00
CA THR A 324 19.47 11.07 2.71
C THR A 324 19.89 12.31 3.48
N ASN A 325 20.78 13.10 2.87
CA ASN A 325 21.32 14.32 3.47
C ASN A 325 20.23 15.32 3.89
N ASN A 326 20.55 16.13 4.90
CA ASN A 326 19.72 17.20 5.45
C ASN A 326 18.35 16.70 5.96
N LYS A 327 18.34 15.52 6.58
CA LYS A 327 17.13 14.93 7.16
C LYS A 327 16.68 15.74 8.38
N ARG A 328 15.40 16.09 8.45
CA ARG A 328 14.80 16.68 9.65
C ARG A 328 14.60 15.60 10.72
N VAL A 329 15.12 15.82 11.92
CA VAL A 329 15.13 14.86 13.03
C VAL A 329 14.74 15.51 14.34
N ILE A 330 14.35 14.68 15.30
CA ILE A 330 14.09 15.07 16.68
C ILE A 330 15.27 14.60 17.54
N LEU A 331 15.81 15.52 18.34
CA LEU A 331 16.86 15.26 19.32
C LEU A 331 16.23 15.28 20.71
N LYS A 332 16.12 14.11 21.33
CA LYS A 332 15.65 13.98 22.71
C LYS A 332 16.86 13.87 23.63
N CYS A 333 17.25 14.98 24.25
CA CYS A 333 18.35 15.03 25.21
C CYS A 333 17.83 14.68 26.60
N ILE A 334 18.50 13.76 27.29
CA ILE A 334 18.11 13.27 28.61
C ILE A 334 19.16 13.74 29.62
N TYR A 335 18.76 14.44 30.69
CA TYR A 335 19.72 15.00 31.64
C TYR A 335 20.33 13.94 32.57
N ASN A 336 21.58 14.16 32.98
CA ASN A 336 22.36 13.27 33.85
C ASN A 336 22.47 11.85 33.29
N SER A 337 22.52 11.75 31.96
CA SER A 337 22.36 10.50 31.21
C SER A 337 23.42 9.45 31.54
N GLN A 338 24.59 9.92 31.97
CA GLN A 338 25.76 9.10 32.28
C GLN A 338 25.52 8.19 33.50
N ASN A 339 24.62 8.60 34.41
CA ASN A 339 24.29 7.83 35.60
C ASN A 339 23.11 6.86 35.39
N ILE A 340 22.38 6.99 34.28
CA ILE A 340 21.13 6.26 33.98
C ILE A 340 21.15 5.63 32.57
N THR A 341 22.33 5.15 32.16
CA THR A 341 22.51 4.63 30.79
C THR A 341 21.58 3.45 30.49
N ASN A 342 21.30 2.59 31.46
CA ASN A 342 20.42 1.43 31.23
C ASN A 342 18.96 1.85 30.99
N GLU A 343 18.49 2.88 31.70
CA GLU A 343 17.16 3.45 31.57
C GLU A 343 16.99 4.10 30.18
N ILE A 344 18.01 4.81 29.72
CA ILE A 344 18.04 5.41 28.38
C ILE A 344 17.99 4.33 27.30
N LEU A 345 18.74 3.24 27.46
CA LEU A 345 18.69 2.13 26.53
C LEU A 345 17.34 1.43 26.55
N SER A 346 16.69 1.30 27.71
CA SER A 346 15.32 0.80 27.81
C SER A 346 14.33 1.71 27.08
N GLU A 347 14.52 3.02 27.18
CA GLU A 347 13.71 3.99 26.44
C GLU A 347 13.98 3.91 24.93
N ALA A 348 15.24 3.83 24.51
CA ALA A 348 15.65 3.68 23.12
C ALA A 348 15.05 2.41 22.49
N LYS A 349 15.00 1.30 23.24
CA LYS A 349 14.34 0.04 22.83
C LYS A 349 12.83 0.14 22.69
N SER A 350 12.19 1.18 23.24
CA SER A 350 10.74 1.39 23.07
C SER A 350 10.37 1.97 21.71
N TYR A 351 11.33 2.60 21.00
CA TYR A 351 11.12 3.13 19.66
C TYR A 351 11.23 2.04 18.60
N SER A 352 10.57 2.26 17.46
CA SER A 352 10.59 1.28 16.37
C SER A 352 11.83 1.43 15.50
N ILE A 353 12.30 0.33 14.95
CA ILE A 353 13.22 0.33 13.79
C ILE A 353 12.50 -0.14 12.52
N LYS A 354 11.23 -0.54 12.62
CA LYS A 354 10.44 -1.09 11.52
C LYS A 354 9.71 0.03 10.80
N TYR A 355 9.69 -0.05 9.47
CA TYR A 355 9.05 0.95 8.62
C TYR A 355 7.52 1.05 8.78
N SER A 356 6.87 -0.01 9.28
CA SER A 356 5.41 -0.15 9.30
C SER A 356 4.72 0.36 10.56
N ASP A 357 5.46 0.83 11.56
CA ASP A 357 4.87 1.19 12.85
C ASP A 357 4.44 2.67 12.88
N ASN A 358 3.31 2.97 13.51
CA ASN A 358 2.87 4.35 13.78
C ASN A 358 3.65 4.99 14.94
N LEU A 359 4.88 4.53 15.20
CA LEU A 359 5.77 5.04 16.24
C LEU A 359 7.01 5.68 15.58
N PRO A 360 7.57 6.76 16.13
CA PRO A 360 8.76 7.37 15.56
C PRO A 360 9.90 6.36 15.50
N SER A 361 10.58 6.29 14.35
CA SER A 361 11.77 5.47 14.22
C SER A 361 12.93 6.04 15.02
N ILE A 362 13.74 5.19 15.65
CA ILE A 362 15.03 5.59 16.21
C ILE A 362 16.13 5.46 15.16
N TYR A 363 16.77 6.58 14.82
CA TYR A 363 17.89 6.61 13.89
C TYR A 363 19.23 6.39 14.58
N GLY A 364 19.35 6.73 15.86
CA GLY A 364 20.64 6.65 16.51
C GLY A 364 20.71 7.26 17.90
N ILE A 365 21.93 7.24 18.43
CA ILE A 365 22.31 7.90 19.67
C ILE A 365 23.44 8.88 19.37
N SER A 366 23.40 10.03 20.04
CA SER A 366 24.46 11.02 20.05
C SER A 366 24.79 11.42 21.48
N GLN A 367 25.76 12.31 21.66
CA GLN A 367 26.12 12.85 22.96
C GLN A 367 26.40 14.34 22.86
N ASN A 368 25.83 15.10 23.78
CA ASN A 368 26.07 16.53 23.91
C ASN A 368 27.53 16.75 24.34
N PRO A 369 28.36 17.46 23.56
CA PRO A 369 29.78 17.65 23.89
C PRO A 369 30.01 18.54 25.12
N SER A 370 29.02 19.34 25.54
CA SER A 370 29.15 20.24 26.69
C SER A 370 28.73 19.59 28.00
N THR A 371 27.68 18.76 27.98
CA THR A 371 27.13 18.13 29.20
C THR A 371 27.46 16.65 29.32
N ASN A 372 27.98 16.04 28.25
CA ASN A 372 28.11 14.60 28.08
C ASN A 372 26.76 13.84 28.14
N ASP A 373 25.62 14.54 28.12
CA ASP A 373 24.32 13.88 28.11
C ASP A 373 24.05 13.19 26.76
N TYR A 374 23.50 11.99 26.81
CA TYR A 374 23.07 11.23 25.64
C TYR A 374 21.82 11.85 25.04
N ILE A 375 21.75 11.74 23.72
CA ILE A 375 20.69 12.29 22.89
C ILE A 375 20.17 11.15 22.02
N LEU A 376 18.88 10.86 22.11
CA LEU A 376 18.24 9.97 21.14
C LEU A 376 17.93 10.76 19.87
N VAL A 377 18.36 10.23 18.72
CA VAL A 377 18.13 10.79 17.40
C VAL A 377 16.94 10.05 16.78
N LEU A 378 15.82 10.74 16.64
CA LEU A 378 14.53 10.16 16.30
C LEU A 378 13.99 10.75 15.00
N GLN A 379 13.12 10.00 14.34
CA GLN A 379 12.28 10.51 13.27
C GLN A 379 11.49 11.74 13.74
N ASP A 380 11.25 12.66 12.80
CA ASP A 380 10.39 13.83 12.96
C ASP A 380 8.90 13.46 13.11
N GLY A 381 8.59 12.79 14.21
CA GLY A 381 7.26 12.29 14.59
C GLY A 381 6.65 12.98 15.80
N TYR A 382 7.21 14.11 16.24
CA TYR A 382 6.73 14.85 17.41
C TYR A 382 6.01 16.14 17.02
N CYS A 383 4.90 16.42 17.70
CA CYS A 383 4.12 17.62 17.48
C CYS A 383 4.84 18.86 18.00
N GLU A 384 5.12 19.81 17.11
CA GLU A 384 5.80 21.07 17.46
C GLU A 384 5.00 21.96 18.44
N LYS A 385 3.69 21.70 18.63
CA LYS A 385 2.82 22.49 19.52
C LYS A 385 2.75 21.94 20.95
N CYS A 386 2.71 20.62 21.11
CA CYS A 386 2.51 19.98 22.42
C CYS A 386 3.63 19.01 22.81
N ALA A 387 4.60 18.76 21.92
CA ALA A 387 5.70 17.82 22.09
C ALA A 387 5.27 16.36 22.34
N GLU A 388 4.02 16.01 22.06
CA GLU A 388 3.55 14.63 22.02
C GLU A 388 3.81 14.00 20.65
N ILE A 389 3.92 12.68 20.60
CA ILE A 389 4.03 11.93 19.35
C ILE A 389 2.76 12.17 18.50
N TYR A 390 2.93 12.41 17.20
CA TYR A 390 1.81 12.52 16.28
C TYR A 390 1.01 11.21 16.24
N THR A 391 -0.32 11.33 16.25
CA THR A 391 -1.19 10.16 16.08
C THR A 391 -1.10 9.60 14.66
N ASP A 392 -0.89 10.48 13.68
CA ASP A 392 -0.43 10.13 12.34
C ASP A 392 0.86 10.88 12.03
N ILE A 393 1.99 10.17 12.05
CA ILE A 393 3.32 10.74 11.82
C ILE A 393 3.48 11.24 10.38
N LYS A 394 2.93 10.51 9.40
CA LYS A 394 3.10 10.82 7.97
C LYS A 394 2.42 12.14 7.62
N GLU A 395 1.19 12.30 8.08
CA GLU A 395 0.40 13.52 7.85
C GLU A 395 0.58 14.58 8.94
N LYS A 396 1.44 14.30 9.93
CA LYS A 396 1.72 15.16 11.10
C LYS A 396 0.43 15.59 11.81
N TRP A 397 -0.52 14.67 11.96
CA TRP A 397 -1.80 14.90 12.61
C TRP A 397 -1.71 14.56 14.10
N CYS A 398 -1.93 15.55 14.96
CA CYS A 398 -1.83 15.42 16.42
C CYS A 398 -3.23 15.46 17.06
N LYS A 399 -3.74 14.31 17.53
CA LYS A 399 -5.07 14.21 18.14
C LYS A 399 -5.28 15.20 19.29
N PRO A 400 -4.39 15.30 20.31
CA PRO A 400 -4.56 16.27 21.39
C PRO A 400 -4.69 17.71 20.89
N CYS A 401 -3.83 18.13 19.95
CA CYS A 401 -3.90 19.48 19.38
C CYS A 401 -5.17 19.71 18.57
N GLN A 402 -5.65 18.71 17.82
CA GLN A 402 -6.89 18.84 17.06
C GLN A 402 -8.11 18.91 17.98
N ILE A 403 -8.17 18.07 19.02
CA ILE A 403 -9.23 18.13 20.02
C ILE A 403 -9.25 19.50 20.71
N ASN A 404 -8.09 20.02 21.10
CA ASN A 404 -8.01 21.36 21.71
C ASN A 404 -8.46 22.46 20.74
N ASN A 405 -8.06 22.37 19.47
CA ASN A 405 -8.50 23.33 18.45
C ASN A 405 -10.01 23.28 18.21
N LEU A 406 -10.63 22.09 18.23
CA LEU A 406 -12.08 21.96 18.12
C LEU A 406 -12.79 22.56 19.34
N LYS A 407 -12.29 22.29 20.56
CA LYS A 407 -12.84 22.87 21.80
C LYS A 407 -12.83 24.40 21.78
N GLU A 408 -11.76 25.02 21.28
CA GLU A 408 -11.67 26.48 21.12
C GLU A 408 -12.72 27.04 20.15
N ASN A 409 -13.22 26.21 19.22
CA ASN A 409 -14.16 26.59 18.17
C ASN A 409 -15.60 26.11 18.40
N PHE A 410 -15.93 25.50 19.54
CA PHE A 410 -17.29 24.99 19.81
C PHE A 410 -18.38 26.06 19.66
N VAL A 411 -18.07 27.31 19.96
CA VAL A 411 -18.98 28.46 19.81
C VAL A 411 -19.36 28.75 18.36
N ASN A 412 -18.64 28.22 17.37
CA ASN A 412 -18.91 28.45 15.95
C ASN A 412 -19.96 27.47 15.38
N TRP A 413 -20.32 26.41 16.13
CA TRP A 413 -21.20 25.33 15.66
C TRP A 413 -22.44 25.17 16.55
N THR A 414 -22.97 26.28 17.08
CA THR A 414 -24.14 26.25 17.95
C THR A 414 -25.44 26.21 17.15
N SER A 415 -26.36 25.36 17.57
CA SER A 415 -27.70 25.17 17.01
C SER A 415 -28.79 25.95 17.76
N GLU A 416 -28.42 26.68 18.81
CA GLU A 416 -29.34 27.25 19.82
C GLU A 416 -30.06 26.17 20.67
N ASN A 417 -29.74 24.89 20.47
CA ASN A 417 -30.24 23.77 21.26
C ASN A 417 -29.11 23.06 22.00
N GLU A 418 -29.09 23.19 23.34
CA GLU A 418 -28.03 22.63 24.18
C GLU A 418 -27.83 21.12 24.00
N LYS A 419 -28.89 20.34 23.79
CA LYS A 419 -28.77 18.89 23.60
C LYS A 419 -28.07 18.54 22.28
N ILE A 420 -28.39 19.24 21.20
CA ILE A 420 -27.75 19.05 19.89
C ILE A 420 -26.29 19.52 19.96
N ASP A 421 -26.04 20.66 20.58
CA ASP A 421 -24.69 21.20 20.71
C ASP A 421 -23.78 20.25 21.50
N ASN A 422 -24.28 19.70 22.60
CA ASN A 422 -23.58 18.67 23.37
C ASN A 422 -23.29 17.42 22.53
N PHE A 423 -24.27 16.94 21.75
CA PHE A 423 -24.07 15.78 20.86
C PHE A 423 -22.99 16.06 19.80
N ILE A 424 -23.01 17.22 19.14
CA ILE A 424 -22.00 17.63 18.17
C ILE A 424 -20.61 17.65 18.81
N GLN A 425 -20.48 18.28 19.98
CA GLN A 425 -19.22 18.33 20.72
C GLN A 425 -18.71 16.93 21.09
N GLU A 426 -19.58 16.05 21.59
CA GLU A 426 -19.21 14.66 21.86
C GLU A 426 -18.68 13.93 20.62
N MET A 427 -19.31 14.13 19.47
CA MET A 427 -18.87 13.53 18.20
C MET A 427 -17.53 14.11 17.73
N GLN A 428 -17.33 15.42 17.86
CA GLN A 428 -16.07 16.09 17.55
C GLN A 428 -14.91 15.60 18.43
N LEU A 429 -15.16 15.29 19.71
CA LEU A 429 -14.15 14.76 20.63
C LEU A 429 -13.76 13.29 20.34
N LYS A 430 -14.58 12.55 19.58
CA LYS A 430 -14.35 11.14 19.23
C LYS A 430 -13.43 10.95 18.03
N ILE A 431 -13.02 12.00 17.32
CA ILE A 431 -12.15 11.88 16.15
C ILE A 431 -10.83 11.16 16.49
N ASN A 432 -10.36 10.31 15.57
CA ASN A 432 -9.17 9.49 15.77
C ASN A 432 -8.21 9.47 14.58
N GLY A 433 -8.46 10.24 13.52
CA GLY A 433 -7.57 10.35 12.38
C GLY A 433 -7.98 11.42 11.38
N ILE A 434 -7.12 11.62 10.38
CA ILE A 434 -7.26 12.65 9.34
C ILE A 434 -8.51 12.49 8.47
N ASN A 435 -8.94 11.25 8.23
CA ASN A 435 -10.09 10.94 7.38
C ASN A 435 -11.43 10.97 8.11
N ASN A 436 -11.44 11.20 9.43
CA ASN A 436 -12.68 11.31 10.18
C ASN A 436 -13.42 12.59 9.80
N ILE A 437 -14.73 12.45 9.62
CA ILE A 437 -15.63 13.58 9.40
C ILE A 437 -15.77 14.32 10.74
N VAL A 438 -15.53 15.62 10.72
CA VAL A 438 -15.87 16.51 11.84
C VAL A 438 -17.34 16.86 11.71
N VAL A 439 -18.15 16.38 12.64
CA VAL A 439 -19.59 16.69 12.71
C VAL A 439 -19.74 18.16 13.12
N GLU A 440 -20.64 18.88 12.47
CA GLU A 440 -20.88 20.30 12.76
C GLU A 440 -22.34 20.69 12.54
N TRP A 441 -22.76 21.78 13.18
CA TRP A 441 -24.02 22.43 12.86
C TRP A 441 -23.87 23.23 11.57
N ILE A 442 -24.80 23.02 10.63
CA ILE A 442 -24.84 23.74 9.36
C ILE A 442 -26.16 24.50 9.30
N PRO A 443 -26.14 25.85 9.30
CA PRO A 443 -27.35 26.65 9.16
C PRO A 443 -28.09 26.34 7.85
N TYR A 444 -29.41 26.24 7.89
CA TYR A 444 -30.23 25.84 6.74
C TYR A 444 -30.05 26.75 5.52
N ASN A 445 -29.75 28.04 5.74
CA ASN A 445 -29.51 29.01 4.67
C ASN A 445 -28.19 28.79 3.89
N GLN A 446 -27.37 27.81 4.27
CA GLN A 446 -26.17 27.38 3.54
C GLN A 446 -26.49 26.41 2.39
N PHE A 447 -27.76 26.03 2.23
CA PHE A 447 -28.21 25.08 1.24
C PHE A 447 -29.04 25.75 0.13
N ASP A 448 -28.64 25.51 -1.11
CA ASP A 448 -29.31 26.00 -2.32
C ASP A 448 -29.96 24.87 -3.12
N ASN A 449 -30.94 25.21 -3.97
CA ASN A 449 -31.60 24.27 -4.89
C ASN A 449 -32.09 23.00 -4.16
N ILE A 450 -32.82 23.20 -3.07
CA ILE A 450 -33.36 22.12 -2.24
C ILE A 450 -34.56 21.50 -2.96
N GLU A 451 -34.43 20.24 -3.37
CA GLU A 451 -35.44 19.49 -4.11
C GLU A 451 -35.76 18.18 -3.39
N GLU A 452 -37.04 17.86 -3.21
CA GLU A 452 -37.45 16.57 -2.62
C GLU A 452 -37.09 15.42 -3.57
N ILE A 453 -36.43 14.39 -3.04
CA ILE A 453 -36.03 13.20 -3.81
C ILE A 453 -36.77 11.93 -3.40
N GLY A 454 -37.45 11.96 -2.25
CA GLY A 454 -38.32 10.87 -1.82
C GLY A 454 -38.80 10.99 -0.38
N THR A 455 -39.95 10.39 -0.12
CA THR A 455 -40.58 10.30 1.20
C THR A 455 -40.65 8.84 1.65
N GLY A 456 -40.34 8.62 2.93
CA GLY A 456 -40.53 7.34 3.62
C GLY A 456 -41.53 7.49 4.78
N GLY A 457 -41.71 6.40 5.53
CA GLY A 457 -42.66 6.37 6.66
C GLY A 457 -42.32 7.32 7.82
N PHE A 458 -41.05 7.71 7.98
CA PHE A 458 -40.57 8.50 9.12
C PHE A 458 -39.74 9.74 8.74
N ALA A 459 -39.49 9.94 7.44
CA ALA A 459 -38.63 11.02 6.97
C ALA A 459 -38.93 11.43 5.52
N THR A 460 -38.63 12.68 5.20
CA THR A 460 -38.49 13.16 3.82
C THR A 460 -37.01 13.41 3.52
N VAL A 461 -36.54 13.00 2.35
CA VAL A 461 -35.16 13.24 1.91
C VAL A 461 -35.17 14.26 0.79
N TYR A 462 -34.33 15.28 0.92
CA TYR A 462 -34.09 16.32 -0.07
C TYR A 462 -32.67 16.21 -0.62
N SER A 463 -32.48 16.61 -1.87
CA SER A 463 -31.19 16.92 -2.46
C SER A 463 -30.96 18.42 -2.37
N ALA A 464 -29.77 18.86 -1.97
CA ALA A 464 -29.42 20.29 -1.92
C ALA A 464 -27.97 20.50 -2.38
N LYS A 465 -27.65 21.71 -2.85
CA LYS A 465 -26.25 22.15 -3.04
C LYS A 465 -25.77 22.83 -1.77
N TRP A 466 -24.57 22.49 -1.32
CA TRP A 466 -23.91 23.11 -0.18
C TRP A 466 -22.63 23.82 -0.65
N GLU A 467 -22.54 25.13 -0.40
CA GLU A 467 -21.44 25.98 -0.88
C GLU A 467 -20.14 25.82 -0.07
N ASP A 468 -20.26 25.68 1.27
CA ASP A 468 -19.12 25.72 2.19
C ASP A 468 -18.40 24.37 2.39
N ASN A 469 -19.01 23.26 1.95
CA ASN A 469 -18.43 21.90 1.92
C ASN A 469 -17.91 21.39 3.30
N ILE A 470 -17.51 20.12 3.33
CA ILE A 470 -17.04 19.43 4.53
C ILE A 470 -15.70 20.00 4.97
N LEU A 471 -15.56 20.21 6.28
CA LEU A 471 -14.30 20.54 6.94
C LEU A 471 -13.29 19.39 6.80
N HIS A 472 -12.12 19.65 6.22
CA HIS A 472 -11.05 18.64 6.08
C HIS A 472 -9.75 19.14 6.69
N TYR A 473 -8.90 18.22 7.12
CA TYR A 473 -7.58 18.55 7.62
C TYR A 473 -6.60 18.71 6.46
N ASN A 474 -5.92 19.85 6.41
CA ASN A 474 -4.82 20.11 5.49
C ASN A 474 -3.49 19.79 6.19
N ALA A 475 -2.81 18.74 5.75
CA ALA A 475 -1.54 18.29 6.33
C ALA A 475 -0.38 19.28 6.13
N SER A 476 -0.40 20.08 5.05
CA SER A 476 0.63 21.10 4.80
C SER A 476 0.53 22.25 5.78
N GLU A 477 -0.69 22.71 6.05
CA GLU A 477 -0.99 23.81 6.96
C GLU A 477 -1.21 23.36 8.42
N LYS A 478 -1.31 22.05 8.65
CA LYS A 478 -1.60 21.40 9.95
C LYS A 478 -2.85 21.95 10.64
N LYS A 479 -3.91 22.25 9.87
CA LYS A 479 -5.17 22.84 10.35
C LYS A 479 -6.37 22.34 9.54
N TYR A 480 -7.56 22.47 10.11
CA TYR A 480 -8.80 22.25 9.38
C TYR A 480 -9.14 23.45 8.50
N GLU A 481 -9.57 23.19 7.28
CA GLU A 481 -10.01 24.21 6.32
C GLU A 481 -11.21 23.72 5.52
N ARG A 482 -11.86 24.65 4.81
CA ARG A 482 -12.96 24.36 3.89
C ARG A 482 -12.47 24.54 2.46
N TYR A 483 -12.82 23.61 1.57
CA TYR A 483 -12.65 23.83 0.15
C TYR A 483 -13.71 24.81 -0.36
N LYS A 484 -13.29 25.99 -0.81
CA LYS A 484 -14.19 26.96 -1.45
C LYS A 484 -14.56 26.52 -2.87
N ASN A 485 -15.80 26.79 -3.29
CA ASN A 485 -16.29 26.71 -4.67
C ASN A 485 -16.49 25.30 -5.27
N LEU A 486 -16.89 24.32 -4.45
CA LEU A 486 -17.06 22.93 -4.89
C LEU A 486 -18.52 22.50 -5.15
N ASN A 487 -19.51 23.37 -4.90
CA ASN A 487 -20.96 23.17 -5.09
C ASN A 487 -21.38 21.70 -5.02
N ARG A 488 -21.22 21.10 -3.84
CA ARG A 488 -21.45 19.68 -3.64
C ARG A 488 -22.93 19.42 -3.43
N THR A 489 -23.48 18.45 -4.14
CA THR A 489 -24.82 17.94 -3.85
C THR A 489 -24.78 17.06 -2.61
N VAL A 490 -25.60 17.38 -1.62
CA VAL A 490 -25.78 16.64 -0.36
C VAL A 490 -27.22 16.17 -0.24
N ALA A 491 -27.43 15.10 0.54
CA ALA A 491 -28.76 14.67 0.92
C ALA A 491 -29.10 15.23 2.31
N LEU A 492 -30.24 15.90 2.43
CA LEU A 492 -30.80 16.37 3.69
C LEU A 492 -31.94 15.42 4.08
N LYS A 493 -31.81 14.71 5.20
CA LYS A 493 -32.87 13.85 5.74
C LYS A 493 -33.62 14.62 6.82
N CYS A 494 -34.88 14.96 6.55
CA CYS A 494 -35.78 15.62 7.49
C CYS A 494 -36.64 14.57 8.18
N LEU A 495 -36.48 14.40 9.49
CA LEU A 495 -37.26 13.45 10.30
C LEU A 495 -38.57 14.12 10.78
N TYR A 496 -39.68 13.38 10.70
CA TYR A 496 -40.98 13.87 11.21
C TYR A 496 -40.95 13.99 12.74
N ASP A 497 -41.69 14.96 13.29
CA ASP A 497 -41.81 15.23 14.73
C ASP A 497 -40.48 15.48 15.50
N SER A 498 -39.42 15.86 14.78
CA SER A 498 -38.07 16.14 15.31
C SER A 498 -37.97 17.36 16.25
N GLN A 499 -39.07 18.06 16.49
CA GLN A 499 -39.16 19.16 17.44
C GLN A 499 -38.97 18.69 18.91
N ASN A 500 -39.29 17.42 19.20
CA ASN A 500 -39.07 16.80 20.50
C ASN A 500 -37.82 15.91 20.44
N ILE A 501 -36.64 16.49 20.59
CA ILE A 501 -35.36 15.75 20.54
C ILE A 501 -35.30 14.71 21.67
N THR A 502 -35.45 13.43 21.30
CA THR A 502 -35.28 12.26 22.18
C THR A 502 -33.92 11.61 21.99
N ASN A 503 -33.52 10.74 22.91
CA ASN A 503 -32.33 9.91 22.71
C ASN A 503 -32.50 8.94 21.52
N GLU A 504 -33.74 8.56 21.20
CA GLU A 504 -34.06 7.74 20.03
C GLU A 504 -33.78 8.51 18.73
N PHE A 505 -34.12 9.80 18.68
CA PHE A 505 -33.75 10.70 17.58
C PHE A 505 -32.23 10.81 17.40
N LEU A 506 -31.48 11.00 18.49
CA LEU A 506 -30.01 11.10 18.43
C LEU A 506 -29.33 9.78 18.04
N ASN A 507 -29.97 8.63 18.26
CA ASN A 507 -29.45 7.32 17.81
C ASN A 507 -29.68 7.08 16.31
N GLU A 508 -30.59 7.81 15.66
CA GLU A 508 -30.84 7.72 14.22
C GLU A 508 -29.87 8.59 13.39
N VAL A 509 -29.17 9.53 14.05
CA VAL A 509 -28.15 10.44 13.50
C VAL A 509 -26.75 9.87 13.73
#